data_AF-A0A6I3GCF1-F1
#
_entry.id   AF-A0A6I3GCF1-F1
#
_cell.length_a   1.000
_cell.length_b   1.000
_cell.length_c   1.000
_cell.angle_alpha   90.00
_cell.angle_beta   90.00
_cell.angle_gamma   90.00
#
_symmetry.space_group_name_H-M   'P 1'
#
loop_
_entity.id
_entity.type
_entity.pdbx_description
1 polymer ?
#
loop_
_entity_poly.entity_id
_entity_poly.type
_entity_poly.pdbx_seq_one_letter_code
_entity_poly.pdbx_strand_id
1 'polypeptide(L)'
;MFSRIATMIADGPKVEARRLQALILVAAAVAVGVFMLTIAWRMKGPTVHPDEFGFLLNGQIFLGHHEAVVPTGSFYPVGYGVVTAIGSAVLGGISGGYRFALFFNFACAVGVAGVIYVLARRVFQLPTYVAVIGASLVYVAPGTVVSSAYAWPETAARLMALVWVLLLARVAESMNVRLMMAIGVLVGILPVLHGRFTLFIPITFLLFGWWFLTKQCSRVVLCISGALVFIAYFVSYSLNTFVKTLVYTTSYDQENRLLLRLFKPELWTALVRTTAGQTWYLLATSAGLVGIALMFMVANIFAPSTQKKSRDPQTIAMIAILLGTISILFTGGLQLLYGRRADHLIYGRYVEVMVPALWLVGIVALYKAHRFVLRVWPVSVAAFIGICFAYQIIDGLDRVKDGYQRNTLVFPNTVGIDAMSKLVSPGFVSFTIAFALVSAVLYVVYLKRASWALALLALLLAVGSITSAQDSLLPRGDYLEAAGSSREVALMPGVEEIGFDKGISNDALYYFLRYKLHPVRLTYFDASTPNAVIDASYVCIYGWRERPPIEGSWEIVAEEPGFQRVLFRRVGSTHC
;
A
#
# COMPACT_ATOMS: atom_id res chain seq x y z
N MET A 1 28.95 19.77 -13.91
CA MET A 1 27.99 18.68 -14.20
C MET A 1 26.56 19.20 -14.43
N PHE A 2 25.92 19.86 -13.47
CA PHE A 2 24.51 20.32 -13.59
C PHE A 2 24.21 21.29 -14.75
N SER A 3 25.15 22.18 -15.12
CA SER A 3 24.96 23.07 -16.28
C SER A 3 24.81 22.30 -17.61
N ARG A 4 25.61 21.25 -17.85
CA ARG A 4 25.47 20.37 -19.04
C ARG A 4 24.17 19.57 -19.03
N ILE A 5 23.64 19.24 -17.84
CA ILE A 5 22.36 18.54 -17.71
C ILE A 5 21.20 19.50 -18.00
N ALA A 6 21.31 20.75 -17.53
CA ALA A 6 20.31 21.79 -17.79
C ALA A 6 20.13 22.07 -19.29
N THR A 7 21.23 22.16 -20.06
CA THR A 7 21.15 22.33 -21.52
C THR A 7 20.49 21.15 -22.22
N MET A 8 20.78 19.91 -21.79
CA MET A 8 20.11 18.71 -22.32
C MET A 8 18.59 18.69 -22.09
N ILE A 9 18.13 19.27 -20.99
CA ILE A 9 16.70 19.40 -20.67
C ILE A 9 16.06 20.52 -21.50
N ALA A 10 16.75 21.65 -21.68
CA ALA A 10 16.21 22.82 -22.39
C ALA A 10 16.10 22.62 -23.92
N ASP A 11 17.09 21.96 -24.54
CA ASP A 11 17.24 21.91 -26.00
C ASP A 11 16.69 20.62 -26.63
N GLY A 12 15.90 19.84 -25.90
CA GLY A 12 15.35 18.56 -26.35
C GLY A 12 14.09 18.74 -27.23
N PRO A 13 13.96 18.00 -28.35
CA PRO A 13 12.69 17.96 -29.07
C PRO A 13 11.60 17.39 -28.15
N LYS A 14 10.43 18.04 -28.11
CA LYS A 14 9.27 17.52 -27.38
C LYS A 14 8.74 16.29 -28.11
N VAL A 15 8.35 15.28 -27.34
CA VAL A 15 7.75 14.07 -27.92
C VAL A 15 6.33 14.38 -28.42
N GLU A 16 6.08 14.18 -29.71
CA GLU A 16 4.72 14.20 -30.26
C GLU A 16 3.93 12.98 -29.76
N ALA A 17 3.11 13.17 -28.73
CA ALA A 17 2.07 12.20 -28.42
C ALA A 17 0.81 12.48 -29.24
N ARG A 18 0.20 11.41 -29.75
CA ARG A 18 -0.90 11.45 -30.71
C ARG A 18 -2.21 11.11 -30.02
N ARG A 19 -3.31 11.67 -30.53
CA ARG A 19 -4.68 11.40 -30.07
C ARG A 19 -5.00 9.90 -30.01
N LEU A 20 -4.52 9.13 -30.99
CA LEU A 20 -4.71 7.67 -31.04
C LEU A 20 -4.17 6.95 -29.80
N GLN A 21 -2.98 7.31 -29.32
CA GLN A 21 -2.39 6.65 -28.14
C GLN A 21 -3.18 6.95 -26.87
N ALA A 22 -3.64 8.20 -26.72
CA ALA A 22 -4.51 8.57 -25.62
C ALA A 22 -5.83 7.77 -25.65
N LEU A 23 -6.43 7.59 -26.82
CA LEU A 23 -7.65 6.79 -26.98
C LEU A 23 -7.44 5.31 -26.62
N ILE A 24 -6.36 4.69 -27.11
CA ILE A 24 -6.00 3.29 -26.76
C ILE A 24 -5.85 3.14 -25.25
N LEU A 25 -5.22 4.12 -24.59
CA LEU A 25 -4.92 4.05 -23.16
C LEU A 25 -6.16 4.27 -22.31
N VAL A 26 -7.04 5.18 -22.73
CA VAL A 26 -8.35 5.33 -22.09
C VAL A 26 -9.16 4.06 -22.25
N ALA A 27 -9.17 3.43 -23.44
CA ALA A 27 -9.87 2.17 -23.65
C ALA A 27 -9.32 1.04 -22.76
N ALA A 28 -8.00 0.92 -22.64
CA ALA A 28 -7.36 -0.05 -21.74
C ALA A 28 -7.71 0.23 -20.27
N ALA A 29 -7.67 1.50 -19.85
CA ALA A 29 -8.07 1.90 -18.50
C ALA A 29 -9.54 1.59 -18.22
N VAL A 30 -10.44 1.84 -19.16
CA VAL A 30 -11.86 1.50 -19.03
C VAL A 30 -12.04 -0.01 -18.93
N ALA A 31 -11.37 -0.81 -19.78
CA ALA A 31 -11.45 -2.27 -19.73
C ALA A 31 -10.98 -2.83 -18.37
N VAL A 32 -9.84 -2.36 -17.87
CA VAL A 32 -9.32 -2.72 -16.54
C VAL A 32 -10.29 -2.27 -15.45
N GLY A 33 -10.84 -1.06 -15.54
CA GLY A 33 -11.78 -0.53 -14.55
C GLY A 33 -13.08 -1.31 -14.48
N VAL A 34 -13.65 -1.66 -15.63
CA VAL A 34 -14.84 -2.53 -15.70
C VAL A 34 -14.53 -3.89 -15.11
N PHE A 35 -13.40 -4.50 -15.47
CA PHE A 35 -12.98 -5.78 -14.89
C PHE A 35 -12.86 -5.72 -13.36
N MET A 36 -12.17 -4.71 -12.83
CA MET A 36 -11.98 -4.54 -11.39
C MET A 36 -13.28 -4.22 -10.65
N LEU A 37 -14.24 -3.56 -11.30
CA LEU A 37 -15.58 -3.41 -10.75
C LEU A 37 -16.29 -4.77 -10.60
N THR A 38 -16.11 -5.69 -11.57
CA THR A 38 -16.64 -7.05 -11.44
C THR A 38 -15.97 -7.83 -10.30
N ILE A 39 -14.68 -7.61 -10.06
CA ILE A 39 -13.97 -8.18 -8.90
C ILE A 39 -14.59 -7.67 -7.60
N ALA A 40 -14.72 -6.36 -7.44
CA ALA A 40 -15.30 -5.74 -6.24
C ALA A 40 -16.72 -6.25 -5.97
N TRP A 41 -17.49 -6.55 -7.02
CA TRP A 41 -18.83 -7.14 -6.91
C TRP A 41 -18.83 -8.61 -6.50
N ARG A 42 -17.87 -9.42 -6.99
CA ARG A 42 -17.82 -10.87 -6.78
C ARG A 42 -17.16 -11.29 -5.47
N MET A 43 -16.25 -10.47 -4.93
CA MET A 43 -15.55 -10.80 -3.69
C MET A 43 -16.50 -10.80 -2.49
N LYS A 44 -16.49 -11.91 -1.74
CA LYS A 44 -17.41 -12.14 -0.62
C LYS A 44 -16.85 -11.80 0.76
N GLY A 45 -15.55 -11.58 0.87
CA GLY A 45 -14.91 -11.18 2.12
C GLY A 45 -13.39 -11.07 2.01
N PRO A 46 -12.72 -10.75 3.12
CA PRO A 46 -11.29 -10.46 3.15
C PRO A 46 -10.46 -11.68 2.76
N THR A 47 -9.39 -11.44 2.01
CA THR A 47 -8.47 -12.46 1.48
C THR A 47 -7.05 -12.34 2.05
N VAL A 48 -6.77 -11.25 2.75
CA VAL A 48 -5.48 -10.96 3.37
C VAL A 48 -5.67 -10.78 4.87
N HIS A 49 -5.16 -11.75 5.62
CA HIS A 49 -5.18 -11.76 7.08
C HIS A 49 -3.76 -11.51 7.64
N PRO A 50 -3.64 -10.85 8.81
CA PRO A 50 -4.72 -10.24 9.60
C PRO A 50 -5.23 -8.90 9.02
N ASP A 51 -4.62 -8.41 7.93
CA ASP A 51 -4.67 -6.99 7.57
C ASP A 51 -6.06 -6.45 7.24
N GLU A 52 -6.79 -7.06 6.30
CA GLU A 52 -8.13 -6.58 5.93
C GLU A 52 -9.10 -6.70 7.10
N PHE A 53 -9.00 -7.81 7.85
CA PHE A 53 -9.83 -8.03 9.02
C PHE A 53 -9.61 -6.96 10.10
N GLY A 54 -8.35 -6.59 10.38
CA GLY A 54 -8.05 -5.55 11.37
C GLY A 54 -8.71 -4.21 11.05
N PHE A 55 -8.71 -3.80 9.79
CA PHE A 55 -9.40 -2.58 9.38
C PHE A 55 -10.92 -2.68 9.46
N LEU A 56 -11.50 -3.82 9.07
CA LEU A 56 -12.94 -4.07 9.18
C LEU A 56 -13.42 -4.06 10.64
N LEU A 57 -12.63 -4.66 11.53
CA LEU A 57 -12.90 -4.71 12.97
C LEU A 57 -12.88 -3.32 13.59
N ASN A 58 -11.90 -2.48 13.21
CA ASN A 58 -11.86 -1.09 13.65
C ASN A 58 -13.16 -0.34 13.34
N GLY A 59 -13.80 -0.66 12.22
CA GLY A 59 -15.12 -0.11 11.87
C GLY A 59 -16.23 -0.56 12.80
N GLN A 60 -16.24 -1.81 13.24
CA GLN A 60 -17.27 -2.33 14.17
C GLN A 60 -17.14 -1.68 15.55
N ILE A 61 -15.91 -1.44 16.01
CA ILE A 61 -15.65 -0.73 17.28
C ILE A 61 -16.27 0.68 17.25
N PHE A 62 -16.19 1.39 16.13
CA PHE A 62 -16.82 2.70 15.99
C PHE A 62 -18.34 2.66 15.96
N LEU A 63 -18.94 1.52 15.62
CA LEU A 63 -20.37 1.29 15.72
C LEU A 63 -20.79 0.80 17.11
N GLY A 64 -19.86 0.72 18.06
CA GLY A 64 -20.14 0.33 19.45
C GLY A 64 -20.08 -1.17 19.70
N HIS A 65 -19.61 -1.99 18.74
CA HIS A 65 -19.44 -3.42 18.98
C HIS A 65 -18.31 -3.68 19.99
N HIS A 66 -18.59 -4.58 20.93
CA HIS A 66 -17.58 -5.16 21.81
C HIS A 66 -16.89 -6.32 21.10
N GLU A 67 -15.57 -6.28 21.03
CA GLU A 67 -14.79 -7.19 20.18
C GLU A 67 -13.71 -7.92 20.97
N ALA A 68 -13.47 -9.19 20.61
CA ALA A 68 -12.35 -9.96 21.17
C ALA A 68 -11.00 -9.41 20.70
N VAL A 69 -9.98 -9.53 21.56
CA VAL A 69 -8.60 -9.13 21.27
C VAL A 69 -8.11 -9.81 20.00
N VAL A 70 -7.46 -9.04 19.11
CA VAL A 70 -6.88 -9.57 17.88
C VAL A 70 -5.51 -10.19 18.19
N PRO A 71 -5.30 -11.50 17.94
CA PRO A 71 -4.06 -12.20 18.31
C PRO A 71 -2.94 -11.91 17.30
N THR A 72 -2.58 -10.65 17.13
CA THR A 72 -1.57 -10.19 16.17
C THR A 72 -0.55 -9.27 16.84
N GLY A 73 0.69 -9.30 16.33
CA GLY A 73 1.72 -8.32 16.69
C GLY A 73 1.59 -6.99 15.92
N SER A 74 0.72 -6.92 14.92
CA SER A 74 0.53 -5.75 14.07
C SER A 74 -0.58 -4.85 14.61
N PHE A 75 -0.38 -3.54 14.54
CA PHE A 75 -1.41 -2.54 14.80
C PHE A 75 -1.89 -1.95 13.46
N TYR A 76 -3.20 -1.82 13.31
CA TYR A 76 -3.85 -1.24 12.13
C TYR A 76 -4.44 0.12 12.49
N PRO A 77 -3.92 1.22 11.92
CA PRO A 77 -4.41 2.57 12.20
C PRO A 77 -5.92 2.71 11.95
N VAL A 78 -6.57 3.46 12.83
CA VAL A 78 -8.04 3.45 12.92
C VAL A 78 -8.73 4.31 11.86
N GLY A 79 -8.00 5.16 11.15
CA GLY A 79 -8.56 6.10 10.16
C GLY A 79 -9.35 5.42 9.06
N TYR A 80 -8.86 4.28 8.56
CA TYR A 80 -9.60 3.49 7.57
C TYR A 80 -10.82 2.77 8.18
N GLY A 81 -10.81 2.56 9.50
CA GLY A 81 -11.95 2.08 10.27
C GLY A 81 -13.20 2.93 10.05
N VAL A 82 -13.07 4.25 9.87
CA VAL A 82 -14.20 5.14 9.58
C VAL A 82 -14.89 4.76 8.26
N VAL A 83 -14.13 4.44 7.22
CA VAL A 83 -14.66 4.00 5.92
C VAL A 83 -15.43 2.70 6.10
N THR A 84 -14.85 1.74 6.81
CA THR A 84 -15.49 0.44 7.06
C THR A 84 -16.71 0.56 7.98
N ALA A 85 -16.72 1.50 8.93
CA ALA A 85 -17.85 1.78 9.81
C ALA A 85 -19.04 2.35 9.01
N ILE A 86 -18.79 3.34 8.15
CA ILE A 86 -19.81 3.90 7.24
C ILE A 86 -20.40 2.78 6.38
N GLY A 87 -19.54 1.95 5.78
CA GLY A 87 -19.99 0.81 4.98
C GLY A 87 -20.83 -0.20 5.76
N SER A 88 -20.45 -0.48 7.00
CA SER A 88 -21.17 -1.42 7.86
C SER A 88 -22.52 -0.87 8.30
N ALA A 89 -22.61 0.44 8.57
CA ALA A 89 -23.87 1.11 8.91
C ALA A 89 -24.83 1.19 7.70
N VAL A 90 -24.31 1.44 6.50
CA VAL A 90 -25.13 1.63 5.29
C VAL A 90 -25.53 0.30 4.64
N LEU A 91 -24.63 -0.69 4.60
CA LEU A 91 -24.83 -1.96 3.89
C LEU A 91 -25.02 -3.17 4.81
N GLY A 92 -24.96 -2.98 6.13
CA GLY A 92 -25.23 -4.01 7.13
C GLY A 92 -24.00 -4.84 7.55
N GLY A 93 -23.55 -4.61 8.79
CA GLY A 93 -22.52 -5.40 9.47
C GLY A 93 -21.16 -5.40 8.79
N ILE A 94 -20.26 -6.27 9.27
CA ILE A 94 -18.87 -6.33 8.78
C ILE A 94 -18.77 -6.66 7.28
N SER A 95 -19.71 -7.44 6.74
CA SER A 95 -19.76 -7.74 5.30
C SER A 95 -20.14 -6.53 4.45
N GLY A 96 -21.06 -5.69 4.93
CA GLY A 96 -21.37 -4.40 4.33
C GLY A 96 -20.15 -3.48 4.33
N GLY A 97 -19.42 -3.42 5.45
CA GLY A 97 -18.16 -2.69 5.58
C GLY A 97 -17.11 -3.11 4.55
N TYR A 98 -16.95 -4.42 4.35
CA TYR A 98 -16.03 -4.97 3.36
C TYR A 98 -16.38 -4.56 1.93
N ARG A 99 -17.63 -4.79 1.51
CA ARG A 99 -18.07 -4.44 0.15
C ARG A 99 -17.91 -2.95 -0.12
N PHE A 100 -18.33 -2.11 0.83
CA PHE A 100 -18.17 -0.66 0.72
C PHE A 100 -16.70 -0.26 0.57
N ALA A 101 -15.79 -0.87 1.34
CA ALA A 101 -14.37 -0.58 1.27
C ALA A 101 -13.77 -0.86 -0.12
N LEU A 102 -14.19 -1.94 -0.79
CA LEU A 102 -13.73 -2.24 -2.16
C LEU A 102 -14.16 -1.16 -3.16
N PHE A 103 -15.43 -0.73 -3.13
CA PHE A 103 -15.92 0.34 -4.00
C PHE A 103 -15.28 1.69 -3.67
N PHE A 104 -15.10 1.98 -2.38
CA PHE A 104 -14.41 3.18 -1.92
C PHE A 104 -12.97 3.21 -2.44
N ASN A 105 -12.24 2.11 -2.31
CA ASN A 105 -10.88 2.01 -2.80
C ASN A 105 -10.79 2.10 -4.32
N PHE A 106 -11.74 1.50 -5.05
CA PHE A 106 -11.84 1.67 -6.50
C PHE A 106 -12.07 3.14 -6.88
N ALA A 107 -12.95 3.85 -6.17
CA ALA A 107 -13.16 5.28 -6.35
C ALA A 107 -11.89 6.08 -6.02
N CYS A 108 -11.13 5.70 -4.98
CA CYS A 108 -9.82 6.28 -4.70
C CYS A 108 -8.81 6.05 -5.83
N ALA A 109 -8.79 4.88 -6.47
CA ALA A 109 -7.92 4.61 -7.63
C ALA A 109 -8.26 5.52 -8.83
N VAL A 110 -9.55 5.75 -9.10
CA VAL A 110 -10.01 6.73 -10.09
C VAL A 110 -9.58 8.15 -9.66
N GLY A 111 -9.74 8.49 -8.38
CA GLY A 111 -9.29 9.75 -7.80
C GLY A 111 -7.79 9.98 -7.97
N VAL A 112 -6.96 8.95 -7.78
CA VAL A 112 -5.51 9.00 -8.01
C VAL A 112 -5.23 9.41 -9.45
N ALA A 113 -5.85 8.76 -10.43
CA ALA A 113 -5.71 9.12 -11.84
C ALA A 113 -6.17 10.57 -12.11
N GLY A 114 -7.27 10.99 -11.51
CA GLY A 114 -7.79 12.36 -11.60
C GLY A 114 -6.81 13.41 -11.05
N VAL A 115 -6.22 13.18 -9.89
CA VAL A 115 -5.23 14.09 -9.29
C VAL A 115 -3.94 14.12 -10.12
N ILE A 116 -3.50 12.98 -10.68
CA ILE A 116 -2.38 12.95 -11.62
C ILE A 116 -2.66 13.80 -12.86
N TYR A 117 -3.86 13.70 -13.44
CA TYR A 117 -4.25 14.56 -14.56
C TYR A 117 -4.21 16.05 -14.17
N VAL A 118 -4.71 16.42 -12.99
CA VAL A 118 -4.68 17.80 -12.49
C VAL A 118 -3.26 18.29 -12.28
N LEU A 119 -2.39 17.51 -11.62
CA LEU A 119 -0.98 17.85 -11.43
C LEU A 119 -0.27 18.00 -12.78
N ALA A 120 -0.49 17.08 -13.71
CA ALA A 120 0.08 17.13 -15.06
C ALA A 120 -0.31 18.43 -15.80
N ARG A 121 -1.60 18.82 -15.77
CA ARG A 121 -2.11 19.98 -16.50
C ARG A 121 -1.79 21.31 -15.82
N ARG A 122 -2.01 21.39 -14.50
CA ARG A 122 -2.00 22.65 -13.76
C ARG A 122 -0.63 22.96 -13.17
N VAL A 123 0.09 21.96 -12.67
CA VAL A 123 1.41 22.16 -12.06
C VAL A 123 2.51 21.99 -13.10
N PHE A 124 2.57 20.85 -13.77
CA PHE A 124 3.63 20.54 -14.74
C PHE A 124 3.37 21.06 -16.16
N GLN A 125 2.20 21.64 -16.42
CA GLN A 125 1.84 22.28 -17.69
C GLN A 125 2.01 21.37 -18.92
N LEU A 126 1.76 20.07 -18.77
CA LEU A 126 1.77 19.12 -19.88
C LEU A 126 0.52 19.31 -20.74
N PRO A 127 0.56 19.05 -22.07
CA PRO A 127 -0.63 19.05 -22.91
C PRO A 127 -1.69 18.03 -22.46
N THR A 128 -2.95 18.25 -22.84
CA THR A 128 -4.09 17.40 -22.45
C THR A 128 -3.86 15.92 -22.77
N TYR A 129 -3.39 15.59 -23.98
CA TYR A 129 -3.17 14.20 -24.37
C TYR A 129 -2.10 13.50 -23.53
N VAL A 130 -1.01 14.19 -23.16
CA VAL A 130 0.05 13.63 -22.31
C VAL A 130 -0.48 13.41 -20.89
N ALA A 131 -1.26 14.36 -20.37
CA ALA A 131 -1.88 14.23 -19.06
C ALA A 131 -2.86 13.05 -19.00
N VAL A 132 -3.67 12.83 -20.06
CA VAL A 132 -4.57 11.67 -20.17
C VAL A 132 -3.79 10.35 -20.24
N ILE A 133 -2.72 10.31 -21.03
CA ILE A 133 -1.82 9.14 -21.11
C ILE A 133 -1.24 8.83 -19.72
N GLY A 134 -0.74 9.85 -19.01
CA GLY A 134 -0.17 9.67 -17.69
C GLY A 134 -1.18 9.22 -16.63
N ALA A 135 -2.37 9.80 -16.63
CA ALA A 135 -3.45 9.39 -15.73
C ALA A 135 -3.89 7.94 -15.99
N SER A 136 -4.04 7.56 -17.27
CA SER A 136 -4.43 6.21 -17.67
C SER A 136 -3.35 5.19 -17.31
N LEU A 137 -2.07 5.52 -17.55
CA LEU A 137 -0.93 4.67 -17.18
C LEU A 137 -0.88 4.42 -15.67
N VAL A 138 -1.03 5.46 -14.85
CA VAL A 138 -1.06 5.33 -13.39
C VAL A 138 -2.25 4.51 -12.92
N TYR A 139 -3.41 4.69 -13.55
CA TYR A 139 -4.61 3.94 -13.22
C TYR A 139 -4.42 2.44 -13.42
N VAL A 140 -3.90 2.02 -14.58
CA VAL A 140 -3.69 0.59 -14.90
C VAL A 140 -2.45 -0.02 -14.23
N ALA A 141 -1.72 0.73 -13.41
CA ALA A 141 -0.62 0.17 -12.65
C ALA A 141 -1.16 -0.86 -11.63
N PRO A 142 -0.57 -2.06 -11.52
CA PRO A 142 -1.06 -3.10 -10.60
C PRO A 142 -1.19 -2.61 -9.15
N GLY A 143 -0.19 -1.88 -8.67
CA GLY A 143 -0.23 -1.26 -7.34
C GLY A 143 -1.34 -0.23 -7.14
N THR A 144 -1.89 0.37 -8.20
CA THR A 144 -3.03 1.28 -8.09
C THR A 144 -4.34 0.51 -8.09
N VAL A 145 -4.58 -0.29 -9.14
CA VAL A 145 -5.91 -0.87 -9.38
C VAL A 145 -6.11 -2.20 -8.69
N VAL A 146 -5.12 -3.10 -8.71
CA VAL A 146 -5.26 -4.42 -8.05
C VAL A 146 -5.26 -4.23 -6.53
N SER A 147 -4.42 -3.33 -6.00
CA SER A 147 -4.46 -2.99 -4.57
C SER A 147 -5.78 -2.34 -4.13
N SER A 148 -6.61 -1.85 -5.04
CA SER A 148 -7.94 -1.30 -4.71
C SER A 148 -8.97 -2.38 -4.37
N ALA A 149 -8.68 -3.64 -4.68
CA ALA A 149 -9.56 -4.77 -4.41
C ALA A 149 -9.30 -5.45 -3.05
N TYR A 150 -8.67 -4.73 -2.11
CA TYR A 150 -8.53 -5.15 -0.72
C TYR A 150 -9.13 -4.08 0.21
N ALA A 151 -9.68 -4.49 1.34
CA ALA A 151 -10.24 -3.60 2.36
C ALA A 151 -9.15 -3.03 3.29
N TRP A 152 -8.25 -2.22 2.73
CA TRP A 152 -7.12 -1.61 3.44
C TRP A 152 -6.79 -0.20 2.91
N PRO A 153 -6.03 0.65 3.63
CA PRO A 153 -5.90 2.08 3.33
C PRO A 153 -5.01 2.43 2.15
N GLU A 154 -4.27 1.50 1.56
CA GLU A 154 -3.15 1.77 0.66
C GLU A 154 -3.56 2.64 -0.53
N THR A 155 -4.72 2.40 -1.13
CA THR A 155 -5.21 3.19 -2.27
C THR A 155 -5.64 4.60 -1.86
N ALA A 156 -6.32 4.74 -0.72
CA ALA A 156 -6.63 6.04 -0.13
C ALA A 156 -5.36 6.80 0.27
N ALA A 157 -4.35 6.10 0.78
CA ALA A 157 -3.04 6.64 1.12
C ALA A 157 -2.33 7.22 -0.12
N ARG A 158 -2.38 6.55 -1.28
CA ARG A 158 -1.85 7.10 -2.55
C ARG A 158 -2.56 8.40 -2.92
N LEU A 159 -3.89 8.42 -2.82
CA LEU A 159 -4.69 9.61 -3.13
C LEU A 159 -4.31 10.77 -2.20
N MET A 160 -4.26 10.55 -0.89
CA MET A 160 -3.93 11.59 0.08
C MET A 160 -2.50 12.12 -0.07
N ALA A 161 -1.53 11.25 -0.41
CA ALA A 161 -0.16 11.69 -0.72
C ALA A 161 -0.13 12.61 -1.95
N LEU A 162 -0.91 12.31 -2.99
CA LEU A 162 -1.02 13.18 -4.17
C LEU A 162 -1.77 14.49 -3.89
N VAL A 163 -2.81 14.45 -3.06
CA VAL A 163 -3.51 15.65 -2.59
C VAL A 163 -2.54 16.55 -1.80
N TRP A 164 -1.72 15.97 -0.93
CA TRP A 164 -0.68 16.72 -0.21
C TRP A 164 0.30 17.42 -1.17
N VAL A 165 0.81 16.72 -2.19
CA VAL A 165 1.67 17.31 -3.23
C VAL A 165 0.94 18.44 -3.99
N LEU A 166 -0.32 18.22 -4.37
CA LEU A 166 -1.13 19.21 -5.07
C LEU A 166 -1.34 20.47 -4.23
N LEU A 167 -1.71 20.31 -2.95
CA LEU A 167 -1.93 21.45 -2.06
C LEU A 167 -0.64 22.25 -1.86
N LEU A 168 0.52 21.58 -1.66
CA LEU A 168 1.81 22.26 -1.55
C LEU A 168 2.15 23.05 -2.83
N ALA A 169 1.93 22.48 -4.01
CA ALA A 169 2.13 23.17 -5.27
C ALA A 169 1.22 24.39 -5.42
N ARG A 170 -0.05 24.30 -4.97
CA ARG A 170 -1.00 25.42 -5.00
C ARG A 170 -0.65 26.51 -3.98
N VAL A 171 -0.16 26.15 -2.81
CA VAL A 171 0.37 27.13 -1.85
C VAL A 171 1.58 27.83 -2.43
N ALA A 172 2.49 27.11 -3.08
CA ALA A 172 3.63 27.73 -3.76
C ALA A 172 3.18 28.76 -4.81
N GLU A 173 2.13 28.46 -5.57
CA GLU A 173 1.53 29.36 -6.56
C GLU A 173 0.95 30.64 -5.93
N SER A 174 0.14 30.53 -4.85
CA SER A 174 -0.70 31.65 -4.40
C SER A 174 -0.52 32.10 -2.93
N MET A 175 0.28 31.43 -2.10
CA MET A 175 0.31 31.55 -0.62
C MET A 175 -1.07 31.63 0.04
N ASN A 176 -2.04 30.86 -0.46
CA ASN A 176 -3.37 30.90 0.10
C ASN A 176 -3.36 30.29 1.52
N VAL A 177 -3.67 31.12 2.52
CA VAL A 177 -3.71 30.75 3.94
C VAL A 177 -4.65 29.58 4.21
N ARG A 178 -5.81 29.52 3.53
CA ARG A 178 -6.77 28.42 3.68
C ARG A 178 -6.15 27.09 3.23
N LEU A 179 -5.35 27.12 2.16
CA LEU A 179 -4.64 25.92 1.70
C LEU A 179 -3.53 25.51 2.67
N MET A 180 -2.81 26.46 3.27
CA MET A 180 -1.82 26.15 4.30
C MET A 180 -2.45 25.50 5.54
N MET A 181 -3.59 26.03 6.01
CA MET A 181 -4.36 25.42 7.09
C MET A 181 -4.87 24.02 6.73
N ALA A 182 -5.38 23.85 5.50
CA ALA A 182 -5.82 22.55 5.00
C ALA A 182 -4.69 21.52 4.94
N ILE A 183 -3.48 21.93 4.54
CA ILE A 183 -2.28 21.08 4.61
C ILE A 183 -1.99 20.71 6.06
N GLY A 184 -2.11 21.66 6.99
CA GLY A 184 -1.89 21.40 8.41
C GLY A 184 -2.80 20.29 8.95
N VAL A 185 -4.11 20.40 8.68
CA VAL A 185 -5.10 19.37 9.05
C VAL A 185 -4.81 18.04 8.35
N LEU A 186 -4.60 18.06 7.03
CA LEU A 186 -4.35 16.85 6.24
C LEU A 186 -3.16 16.05 6.78
N VAL A 187 -2.03 16.73 6.99
CA VAL A 187 -0.78 16.09 7.41
C VAL A 187 -0.85 15.59 8.86
N GLY A 188 -1.61 16.27 9.72
CA GLY A 188 -1.89 15.78 11.07
C GLY A 188 -2.81 14.55 11.09
N ILE A 189 -3.77 14.43 10.16
CA ILE A 189 -4.68 13.27 10.06
C ILE A 189 -4.03 12.07 9.37
N LEU A 190 -3.14 12.28 8.41
CA LEU A 190 -2.53 11.21 7.61
C LEU A 190 -2.00 9.99 8.42
N PRO A 191 -1.35 10.15 9.60
CA PRO A 191 -0.92 9.03 10.43
C PRO A 191 -2.05 8.12 10.94
N VAL A 192 -3.29 8.64 11.10
CA VAL A 192 -4.45 7.82 11.47
C VAL A 192 -4.90 6.93 10.32
N LEU A 193 -4.71 7.37 9.07
CA LEU A 193 -4.95 6.53 7.90
C LEU A 193 -3.83 5.51 7.73
N HIS A 194 -2.58 5.96 7.85
CA HIS A 194 -1.42 5.09 7.72
C HIS A 194 -0.21 5.65 8.48
N GLY A 195 0.30 4.90 9.46
CA GLY A 195 1.45 5.30 10.30
C GLY A 195 2.78 5.57 9.58
N ARG A 196 2.92 5.30 8.27
CA ARG A 196 4.13 5.68 7.50
C ARG A 196 4.15 7.14 7.10
N PHE A 197 3.01 7.82 7.17
CA PHE A 197 2.93 9.25 6.90
C PHE A 197 3.39 10.13 8.06
N THR A 198 3.79 9.56 9.20
CA THR A 198 4.31 10.36 10.33
C THR A 198 5.46 11.29 9.91
N LEU A 199 6.31 10.87 8.96
CA LEU A 199 7.39 11.72 8.44
C LEU A 199 6.93 12.85 7.49
N PHE A 200 5.68 12.87 7.05
CA PHE A 200 5.16 13.99 6.26
C PHE A 200 4.96 15.25 7.12
N ILE A 201 4.78 15.07 8.44
CA ILE A 201 4.71 16.16 9.43
C ILE A 201 5.99 16.99 9.42
N PRO A 202 7.20 16.45 9.74
CA PRO A 202 8.42 17.24 9.73
C PRO A 202 8.75 17.81 8.34
N ILE A 203 8.47 17.08 7.24
CA ILE A 203 8.65 17.64 5.88
C ILE A 203 7.81 18.90 5.68
N THR A 204 6.55 18.87 6.10
CA THR A 204 5.63 20.00 5.96
C THR A 204 6.10 21.19 6.81
N PHE A 205 6.58 20.95 8.03
CA PHE A 205 7.18 22.00 8.86
C PHE A 205 8.44 22.61 8.25
N LEU A 206 9.29 21.83 7.60
CA LEU A 206 10.46 22.35 6.88
C LEU A 206 10.06 23.30 5.75
N LEU A 207 9.02 22.95 4.98
CA LEU A 207 8.50 23.81 3.90
C LEU A 207 7.84 25.07 4.44
N PHE A 208 7.06 24.97 5.52
CA PHE A 208 6.48 26.14 6.18
C PHE A 208 7.56 27.06 6.77
N GLY A 209 8.57 26.48 7.41
CA GLY A 209 9.74 27.19 7.93
C GLY A 209 10.51 27.89 6.82
N TRP A 210 10.72 27.23 5.68
CA TRP A 210 11.33 27.84 4.49
C TRP A 210 10.53 29.06 4.02
N TRP A 211 9.21 28.94 3.85
CA TRP A 211 8.37 30.06 3.43
C TRP A 211 8.35 31.19 4.45
N PHE A 212 8.45 30.88 5.74
CA PHE A 212 8.59 31.88 6.79
C PHE A 212 9.94 32.62 6.74
N LEU A 213 11.06 31.88 6.66
CA LEU A 213 12.42 32.43 6.61
C LEU A 213 12.65 33.29 5.37
N THR A 214 12.01 32.93 4.26
CA THR A 214 12.02 33.70 3.01
C THR A 214 11.00 34.85 2.99
N LYS A 215 10.35 35.14 4.14
CA LYS A 215 9.34 36.20 4.33
C LYS A 215 8.12 36.10 3.40
N GLN A 216 7.77 34.89 2.99
CA GLN A 216 6.63 34.60 2.11
C GLN A 216 5.35 34.26 2.90
N CYS A 217 5.49 33.92 4.18
CA CYS A 217 4.41 33.61 5.09
C CYS A 217 4.50 34.46 6.37
N SER A 218 3.37 34.89 6.92
CA SER A 218 3.33 35.63 8.19
C SER A 218 3.47 34.69 9.40
N ARG A 219 3.95 35.22 10.53
CA ARG A 219 4.06 34.48 11.80
C ARG A 219 2.71 33.88 12.23
N VAL A 220 1.64 34.64 12.08
CA VAL A 220 0.28 34.22 12.47
C VAL A 220 -0.16 33.00 11.66
N VAL A 221 0.01 33.02 10.34
CA VAL A 221 -0.39 31.90 9.46
C VAL A 221 0.44 30.65 9.77
N LEU A 222 1.74 30.81 10.02
CA LEU A 222 2.61 29.72 10.44
C LEU A 222 2.15 29.10 11.77
N CYS A 223 1.88 29.93 12.78
CA CYS A 223 1.42 29.48 14.09
C CYS A 223 0.07 28.76 14.01
N ILE A 224 -0.91 29.31 13.28
CA ILE A 224 -2.22 28.66 13.09
C ILE A 224 -2.07 27.33 12.35
N SER A 225 -1.32 27.31 11.24
CA SER A 225 -1.15 26.08 10.47
C SER A 225 -0.40 25.00 11.28
N GLY A 226 0.61 25.40 12.05
CA GLY A 226 1.33 24.51 12.96
C GLY A 226 0.46 23.98 14.11
N ALA A 227 -0.38 24.84 14.70
CA ALA A 227 -1.35 24.42 15.72
C ALA A 227 -2.35 23.42 15.15
N LEU A 228 -2.83 23.61 13.92
CA LEU A 228 -3.74 22.67 13.25
C LEU A 228 -3.08 21.32 12.99
N VAL A 229 -1.80 21.27 12.61
CA VAL A 229 -1.04 20.00 12.52
C VAL A 229 -1.07 19.29 13.87
N PHE A 230 -0.74 19.99 14.95
CA PHE A 230 -0.67 19.42 16.29
C PHE A 230 -2.04 18.89 16.75
N ILE A 231 -3.10 19.68 16.61
CA ILE A 231 -4.46 19.28 16.99
C ILE A 231 -4.91 18.05 16.19
N ALA A 232 -4.72 18.08 14.88
CA ALA A 232 -5.09 16.95 14.01
C ALA A 232 -4.28 15.68 14.31
N TYR A 233 -2.99 15.82 14.60
CA TYR A 233 -2.14 14.71 15.02
C TYR A 233 -2.56 14.16 16.39
N PHE A 234 -2.86 15.04 17.35
CA PHE A 234 -3.32 14.63 18.67
C PHE A 234 -4.60 13.81 18.58
N VAL A 235 -5.59 14.26 17.81
CA VAL A 235 -6.81 13.49 17.54
C VAL A 235 -6.48 12.13 16.93
N SER A 236 -5.58 12.09 15.94
CA SER A 236 -5.12 10.85 15.31
C SER A 236 -4.49 9.87 16.30
N TYR A 237 -3.60 10.37 17.15
CA TYR A 237 -2.92 9.61 18.18
C TYR A 237 -3.90 9.08 19.23
N SER A 238 -4.82 9.91 19.70
CA SER A 238 -5.84 9.52 20.69
C SER A 238 -6.75 8.42 20.16
N LEU A 239 -7.24 8.55 18.91
CA LEU A 239 -8.09 7.54 18.28
C LEU A 239 -7.33 6.21 18.09
N ASN A 240 -6.08 6.26 17.63
CA ASN A 240 -5.25 5.06 17.50
C ASN A 240 -5.00 4.40 18.86
N THR A 241 -4.70 5.20 19.89
CA THR A 241 -4.44 4.70 21.25
C THR A 241 -5.67 4.02 21.82
N PHE A 242 -6.84 4.65 21.69
CA PHE A 242 -8.12 4.09 22.15
C PHE A 242 -8.38 2.70 21.57
N VAL A 243 -8.31 2.55 20.23
CA VAL A 243 -8.54 1.25 19.59
C VAL A 243 -7.43 0.25 19.91
N LYS A 244 -6.18 0.70 20.02
CA LYS A 244 -5.06 -0.15 20.39
C LYS A 244 -5.26 -0.76 21.78
N THR A 245 -5.68 0.03 22.76
CA THR A 245 -5.92 -0.44 24.13
C THR A 245 -7.12 -1.36 24.25
N LEU A 246 -8.10 -1.25 23.33
CA LEU A 246 -9.28 -2.11 23.33
C LEU A 246 -9.01 -3.48 22.74
N VAL A 247 -8.45 -3.58 21.53
CA VAL A 247 -8.41 -4.85 20.78
C VAL A 247 -7.03 -5.25 20.27
N TYR A 248 -6.02 -4.38 20.35
CA TYR A 248 -4.65 -4.67 19.90
C TYR A 248 -3.64 -4.63 21.06
N THR A 249 -4.02 -5.16 22.21
CA THR A 249 -3.20 -5.16 23.43
C THR A 249 -1.87 -5.90 23.27
N THR A 250 -1.79 -6.87 22.37
CA THR A 250 -0.57 -7.61 22.03
C THR A 250 0.26 -6.97 20.91
N SER A 251 -0.22 -5.89 20.29
CA SER A 251 0.46 -5.26 19.17
C SER A 251 1.67 -4.45 19.62
N TYR A 252 2.71 -4.42 18.79
CA TYR A 252 3.88 -3.60 19.08
C TYR A 252 3.55 -2.11 19.01
N ASP A 253 4.16 -1.32 19.89
CA ASP A 253 4.25 0.12 19.71
C ASP A 253 5.14 0.45 18.50
N GLN A 254 4.50 0.76 17.36
CA GLN A 254 5.20 1.01 16.11
C GLN A 254 6.07 2.27 16.17
N GLU A 255 5.61 3.34 16.83
CA GLU A 255 6.34 4.61 16.89
C GLU A 255 7.59 4.47 17.76
N ASN A 256 7.43 3.96 18.98
CA ASN A 256 8.57 3.71 19.85
C ASN A 256 9.54 2.69 19.23
N ARG A 257 9.03 1.63 18.59
CA ARG A 257 9.87 0.66 17.88
C ARG A 257 10.66 1.27 16.72
N LEU A 258 10.06 2.19 15.96
CA LEU A 258 10.75 2.91 14.88
C LEU A 258 11.87 3.78 15.43
N LEU A 259 11.59 4.56 16.49
CA LEU A 259 12.59 5.40 17.15
C LEU A 259 13.74 4.57 17.72
N LEU A 260 13.44 3.48 18.43
CA LEU A 260 14.44 2.58 18.98
C LEU A 260 15.31 1.93 17.88
N ARG A 261 14.73 1.61 16.72
CA ARG A 261 15.47 1.04 15.59
C ARG A 261 16.36 2.06 14.89
N LEU A 262 15.93 3.33 14.84
CA LEU A 262 16.68 4.41 14.23
C LEU A 262 18.05 4.60 14.91
N PHE A 263 18.07 4.54 16.24
CA PHE A 263 19.27 4.79 17.05
C PHE A 263 20.09 3.52 17.36
N LYS A 264 19.85 2.41 16.66
CA LYS A 264 20.61 1.16 16.80
C LYS A 264 21.51 0.91 15.58
N PRO A 265 22.80 1.30 15.63
CA PRO A 265 23.71 1.20 14.48
C PRO A 265 23.81 -0.21 13.89
N GLU A 266 23.70 -1.24 14.73
CA GLU A 266 23.73 -2.65 14.32
C GLU A 266 22.61 -3.03 13.35
N LEU A 267 21.54 -2.24 13.27
CA LEU A 267 20.40 -2.48 12.38
C LEU A 267 20.52 -1.75 11.03
N TRP A 268 21.52 -0.88 10.85
CA TRP A 268 21.64 -0.08 9.63
C TRP A 268 22.01 -0.90 8.41
N THR A 269 22.76 -1.99 8.58
CA THR A 269 23.04 -2.92 7.47
C THR A 269 21.75 -3.58 6.96
N ALA A 270 20.89 -4.00 7.88
CA ALA A 270 19.56 -4.53 7.55
C ALA A 270 18.66 -3.46 6.91
N LEU A 271 18.74 -2.21 7.39
CA LEU A 271 17.99 -1.08 6.82
C LEU A 271 18.40 -0.78 5.39
N VAL A 272 19.71 -0.70 5.13
CA VAL A 272 20.27 -0.45 3.79
C VAL A 272 19.83 -1.57 2.86
N ARG A 273 19.93 -2.83 3.32
CA ARG A 273 19.45 -3.99 2.57
C ARG A 273 17.97 -3.86 2.23
N THR A 274 17.07 -3.75 3.21
CA THR A 274 15.62 -3.67 2.93
C THR A 274 15.23 -2.46 2.08
N THR A 275 15.92 -1.34 2.23
CA THR A 275 15.74 -0.15 1.39
C THR A 275 16.21 -0.39 -0.04
N ALA A 276 17.34 -1.08 -0.23
CA ALA A 276 17.84 -1.45 -1.55
C ALA A 276 16.87 -2.40 -2.27
N GLY A 277 16.30 -3.38 -1.57
CA GLY A 277 15.28 -4.28 -2.11
C GLY A 277 14.01 -3.56 -2.57
N GLN A 278 13.50 -2.63 -1.75
CA GLN A 278 12.39 -1.75 -2.11
C GLN A 278 12.73 -0.82 -3.29
N THR A 279 13.96 -0.31 -3.32
CA THR A 279 14.45 0.53 -4.43
C THR A 279 14.53 -0.27 -5.72
N TRP A 280 15.04 -1.51 -5.67
CA TRP A 280 15.01 -2.43 -6.79
C TRP A 280 13.57 -2.65 -7.27
N TYR A 281 12.64 -2.90 -6.35
CA TYR A 281 11.23 -3.12 -6.69
C TYR A 281 10.67 -1.93 -7.48
N LEU A 282 10.87 -0.70 -6.99
CA LEU A 282 10.41 0.51 -7.67
C LEU A 282 11.03 0.68 -9.06
N LEU A 283 12.34 0.43 -9.19
CA LEU A 283 13.05 0.57 -10.47
C LEU A 283 12.64 -0.51 -11.47
N ALA A 284 12.59 -1.77 -11.06
CA ALA A 284 12.29 -2.91 -11.92
C ALA A 284 10.83 -2.91 -12.38
N THR A 285 9.87 -2.78 -11.46
CA THR A 285 8.42 -2.80 -11.78
C THR A 285 7.95 -1.59 -12.58
N SER A 286 8.76 -0.51 -12.62
CA SER A 286 8.52 0.65 -13.48
C SER A 286 9.31 0.64 -14.79
N ALA A 287 10.03 -0.46 -15.09
CA ALA A 287 10.93 -0.58 -16.24
C ALA A 287 11.92 0.61 -16.35
N GLY A 288 12.45 1.07 -15.21
CA GLY A 288 13.40 2.18 -15.10
C GLY A 288 12.79 3.59 -15.08
N LEU A 289 11.46 3.73 -15.23
CA LEU A 289 10.81 5.05 -15.23
C LEU A 289 11.01 5.82 -13.93
N VAL A 290 11.02 5.13 -12.78
CA VAL A 290 11.30 5.75 -11.48
C VAL A 290 12.71 6.32 -11.41
N GLY A 291 13.72 5.64 -11.95
CA GLY A 291 15.09 6.16 -11.93
C GLY A 291 15.24 7.40 -12.82
N ILE A 292 14.54 7.44 -13.96
CA ILE A 292 14.44 8.64 -14.79
C ILE A 292 13.82 9.79 -13.99
N ALA A 293 12.71 9.54 -13.29
CA ALA A 293 12.02 10.54 -12.48
C ALA A 293 12.94 11.11 -11.38
N LEU A 294 13.61 10.25 -10.62
CA LEU A 294 14.53 10.65 -9.55
C LEU A 294 15.69 11.51 -10.08
N MET A 295 16.36 11.06 -11.14
CA MET A 295 17.46 11.82 -11.74
C MET A 295 16.96 13.14 -12.34
N PHE A 296 15.77 13.16 -12.94
CA PHE A 296 15.16 14.39 -13.47
C PHE A 296 14.82 15.38 -12.35
N MET A 297 14.25 14.93 -11.22
CA MET A 297 13.97 15.79 -10.06
C MET A 297 15.25 16.38 -9.50
N VAL A 298 16.27 15.56 -9.24
CA VAL A 298 17.57 16.04 -8.73
C VAL A 298 18.19 17.05 -9.69
N ALA A 299 18.26 16.71 -10.98
CA ALA A 299 18.77 17.61 -12.00
C ALA A 299 18.00 18.94 -12.04
N ASN A 300 16.66 18.90 -12.00
CA ASN A 300 15.85 20.12 -12.04
C ASN A 300 15.89 20.91 -10.73
N ILE A 301 15.97 20.29 -9.56
CA ILE A 301 16.03 21.02 -8.29
C ILE A 301 17.37 21.77 -8.20
N PHE A 302 18.48 21.14 -8.58
CA PHE A 302 19.82 21.70 -8.43
C PHE A 302 20.35 22.45 -9.67
N ALA A 303 19.69 22.37 -10.83
CA ALA A 303 20.09 23.12 -12.01
C ALA A 303 19.98 24.64 -11.78
N PRO A 304 21.07 25.41 -11.97
CA PRO A 304 21.02 26.86 -11.93
C PRO A 304 20.01 27.39 -12.95
N SER A 305 19.13 28.29 -12.53
CA SER A 305 18.20 28.95 -13.44
C SER A 305 17.87 30.34 -12.91
N THR A 306 18.14 31.35 -13.73
CA THR A 306 17.77 32.74 -13.46
C THR A 306 16.27 32.97 -13.48
N GLN A 307 15.51 32.04 -14.07
CA GLN A 307 14.05 32.10 -14.19
C GLN A 307 13.32 31.36 -13.06
N LYS A 308 14.01 30.54 -12.26
CA LYS A 308 13.37 29.83 -11.14
C LYS A 308 13.08 30.80 -10.01
N LYS A 309 11.80 31.10 -9.87
CA LYS A 309 11.29 31.74 -8.65
C LYS A 309 11.46 30.77 -7.48
N SER A 310 11.77 31.29 -6.30
CA SER A 310 11.86 30.51 -5.05
C SER A 310 10.57 29.75 -4.69
N ARG A 311 9.47 30.03 -5.40
CA ARG A 311 8.14 29.48 -5.22
C ARG A 311 7.59 28.78 -6.47
N ASP A 312 8.46 28.33 -7.38
CA ASP A 312 8.01 27.59 -8.55
C ASP A 312 7.21 26.32 -8.13
N PRO A 313 5.91 26.21 -8.49
CA PRO A 313 5.08 25.09 -8.09
C PRO A 313 5.62 23.73 -8.54
N GLN A 314 6.29 23.66 -9.69
CA GLN A 314 6.89 22.42 -10.19
C GLN A 314 8.04 21.98 -9.29
N THR A 315 8.92 22.91 -8.93
CA THR A 315 10.03 22.65 -8.01
C THR A 315 9.55 22.21 -6.64
N ILE A 316 8.55 22.88 -6.06
CA ILE A 316 7.98 22.48 -4.76
C ILE A 316 7.32 21.11 -4.83
N ALA A 317 6.57 20.81 -5.89
CA ALA A 317 5.99 19.48 -6.09
C ALA A 317 7.07 18.40 -6.18
N MET A 318 8.16 18.62 -6.94
CA MET A 318 9.27 17.68 -7.05
C MET A 318 9.99 17.47 -5.71
N ILE A 319 10.21 18.53 -4.93
CA ILE A 319 10.79 18.42 -3.57
C ILE A 319 9.88 17.59 -2.67
N ALA A 320 8.58 17.86 -2.67
CA ALA A 320 7.61 17.11 -1.87
C ALA A 320 7.57 15.63 -2.26
N ILE A 321 7.56 15.32 -3.56
CA ILE A 321 7.60 13.94 -4.07
C ILE A 321 8.90 13.24 -3.65
N LEU A 322 10.05 13.91 -3.78
CA LEU A 322 11.35 13.33 -3.44
C LEU A 322 11.45 13.04 -1.93
N LEU A 323 11.13 14.03 -1.08
CA LEU A 323 11.16 13.87 0.37
C LEU A 323 10.13 12.82 0.84
N GLY A 324 8.92 12.85 0.31
CA GLY A 324 7.89 11.85 0.60
C GLY A 324 8.33 10.43 0.20
N THR A 325 8.97 10.27 -0.96
CA THR A 325 9.51 8.98 -1.42
C THR A 325 10.60 8.47 -0.48
N ILE A 326 11.54 9.33 -0.10
CA ILE A 326 12.60 8.99 0.87
C ILE A 326 12.00 8.58 2.21
N SER A 327 11.02 9.34 2.72
CA SER A 327 10.34 9.04 3.98
C SER A 327 9.62 7.69 3.97
N ILE A 328 8.92 7.36 2.87
CA ILE A 328 8.20 6.08 2.75
C ILE A 328 9.19 4.92 2.62
N LEU A 329 10.26 5.06 1.82
CA LEU A 329 11.33 4.06 1.72
C LEU A 329 11.98 3.80 3.08
N PHE A 330 12.29 4.88 3.79
CA PHE A 330 12.94 4.82 5.08
C PHE A 330 12.07 4.15 6.15
N THR A 331 10.82 4.59 6.29
CA THR A 331 9.87 3.99 7.25
C THR A 331 9.53 2.55 6.89
N GLY A 332 9.37 2.24 5.60
CA GLY A 332 9.19 0.86 5.11
C GLY A 332 10.38 -0.03 5.45
N GLY A 333 11.61 0.44 5.18
CA GLY A 333 12.85 -0.25 5.50
C GLY A 333 13.02 -0.53 6.99
N LEU A 334 12.74 0.48 7.85
CA LEU A 334 12.80 0.34 9.30
C LEU A 334 11.78 -0.65 9.85
N GLN A 335 10.62 -0.81 9.24
CA GLN A 335 9.62 -1.78 9.69
C GLN A 335 10.01 -3.21 9.31
N LEU A 336 10.65 -3.40 8.16
CA LEU A 336 10.98 -4.70 7.57
C LEU A 336 12.38 -5.23 7.91
N LEU A 337 13.13 -4.61 8.83
CA LEU A 337 14.53 -4.96 9.16
C LEU A 337 14.80 -6.46 9.37
N TYR A 338 13.86 -7.19 9.98
CA TYR A 338 14.00 -8.62 10.28
C TYR A 338 13.23 -9.49 9.28
N GLY A 339 12.98 -8.99 8.08
CA GLY A 339 12.20 -9.70 7.08
C GLY A 339 12.88 -11.00 6.66
N ARG A 340 12.26 -12.14 6.98
CA ARG A 340 12.75 -13.49 6.61
C ARG A 340 12.06 -14.10 5.40
N ARG A 341 10.90 -13.55 5.00
CA ARG A 341 10.12 -14.01 3.86
C ARG A 341 10.67 -13.45 2.55
N ALA A 342 10.46 -14.15 1.44
CA ALA A 342 10.88 -13.70 0.11
C ALA A 342 10.35 -12.30 -0.24
N ASP A 343 9.07 -12.03 0.06
CA ASP A 343 8.42 -10.76 -0.24
C ASP A 343 9.03 -9.58 0.52
N HIS A 344 9.62 -9.82 1.70
CA HIS A 344 10.27 -8.77 2.47
C HIS A 344 11.57 -8.26 1.83
N LEU A 345 12.19 -9.04 0.94
CA LEU A 345 13.41 -8.65 0.25
C LEU A 345 13.14 -7.76 -0.96
N ILE A 346 11.93 -7.83 -1.53
CA ILE A 346 11.51 -7.07 -2.72
C ILE A 346 10.15 -6.43 -2.49
N TYR A 347 10.00 -5.83 -1.30
CA TYR A 347 8.71 -5.39 -0.79
C TYR A 347 8.19 -4.16 -1.55
N GLY A 348 6.96 -4.22 -2.06
CA GLY A 348 6.38 -3.18 -2.90
C GLY A 348 5.24 -2.38 -2.27
N ARG A 349 4.38 -3.05 -1.51
CA ARG A 349 3.07 -2.54 -1.09
C ARG A 349 3.06 -1.11 -0.54
N TYR A 350 4.08 -0.74 0.23
CA TYR A 350 4.12 0.58 0.87
C TYR A 350 4.83 1.64 0.04
N VAL A 351 5.87 1.26 -0.69
CA VAL A 351 6.61 2.19 -1.56
C VAL A 351 5.82 2.55 -2.81
N GLU A 352 4.86 1.70 -3.19
CA GLU A 352 3.89 1.99 -4.24
C GLU A 352 2.98 3.19 -3.95
N VAL A 353 2.94 3.69 -2.71
CA VAL A 353 2.19 4.92 -2.38
C VAL A 353 2.68 6.11 -3.20
N MET A 354 3.99 6.20 -3.47
CA MET A 354 4.60 7.32 -4.20
C MET A 354 4.78 7.05 -5.70
N VAL A 355 4.52 5.82 -6.17
CA VAL A 355 4.68 5.42 -7.58
C VAL A 355 3.88 6.32 -8.54
N PRO A 356 2.59 6.64 -8.30
CA PRO A 356 1.84 7.57 -9.16
C PRO A 356 2.55 8.91 -9.39
N ALA A 357 3.11 9.49 -8.33
CA ALA A 357 3.79 10.78 -8.39
C ALA A 357 5.14 10.69 -9.11
N LEU A 358 5.91 9.62 -8.83
CA LEU A 358 7.18 9.35 -9.51
C LEU A 358 6.96 9.12 -11.01
N TRP A 359 5.94 8.35 -11.39
CA TRP A 359 5.61 8.10 -12.80
C TRP A 359 5.19 9.38 -13.51
N LEU A 360 4.39 10.24 -12.87
CA LEU A 360 4.08 11.55 -13.42
C LEU A 360 5.34 12.35 -13.75
N VAL A 361 6.31 12.41 -12.82
CA VAL A 361 7.57 13.13 -13.08
C VAL A 361 8.40 12.44 -14.17
N GLY A 362 8.41 11.10 -14.22
CA GLY A 362 9.02 10.35 -15.31
C GLY A 362 8.40 10.69 -16.67
N ILE A 363 7.08 10.82 -16.76
CA ILE A 363 6.36 11.24 -17.97
C ILE A 363 6.70 12.69 -18.33
N VAL A 364 6.83 13.59 -17.33
CA VAL A 364 7.30 14.96 -17.56
C VAL A 364 8.70 14.95 -18.20
N ALA A 365 9.60 14.12 -17.69
CA ALA A 365 10.95 13.96 -18.24
C ALA A 365 10.94 13.39 -19.66
N LEU A 366 10.14 12.35 -19.93
CA LEU A 366 9.96 11.78 -21.27
C LEU A 366 9.45 12.81 -22.27
N TYR A 367 8.52 13.66 -21.86
CA TYR A 367 7.92 14.66 -22.73
C TYR A 367 8.84 15.88 -22.95
N LYS A 368 9.45 16.41 -21.88
CA LYS A 368 10.19 17.69 -21.93
C LYS A 368 11.69 17.51 -22.18
N ALA A 369 12.28 16.35 -21.88
CA ALA A 369 13.73 16.18 -21.80
C ALA A 369 14.21 14.91 -22.53
N HIS A 370 13.86 14.77 -23.80
CA HIS A 370 14.12 13.55 -24.58
C HIS A 370 15.60 13.10 -24.54
N ARG A 371 16.55 14.02 -24.79
CA ARG A 371 18.00 13.71 -24.78
C ARG A 371 18.49 13.27 -23.41
N PHE A 372 17.98 13.89 -22.34
CA PHE A 372 18.29 13.50 -20.96
C PHE A 372 17.85 12.06 -20.72
N VAL A 373 16.61 11.73 -21.09
CA VAL A 373 16.06 10.38 -20.94
C VAL A 373 16.91 9.34 -21.65
N LEU A 374 17.36 9.61 -22.89
CA LEU A 374 18.18 8.65 -23.65
C LEU A 374 19.47 8.25 -22.92
N ARG A 375 20.06 9.16 -22.14
CA ARG A 375 21.27 8.85 -21.35
C ARG A 375 20.96 8.21 -20.01
N VAL A 376 19.83 8.57 -19.42
CA VAL A 376 19.46 8.24 -18.04
C VAL A 376 18.73 6.91 -17.94
N TRP A 377 17.96 6.53 -18.96
CA TRP A 377 17.23 5.26 -18.95
C TRP A 377 18.18 4.05 -18.80
N PRO A 378 19.27 3.91 -19.59
CA PRO A 378 20.21 2.80 -19.42
C PRO A 378 20.86 2.79 -18.03
N VAL A 379 21.15 3.95 -17.45
CA VAL A 379 21.69 4.07 -16.10
C VAL A 379 20.68 3.58 -15.06
N SER A 380 19.40 3.90 -15.23
CA SER A 380 18.35 3.38 -14.36
C SER A 380 18.22 1.86 -14.44
N VAL A 381 18.41 1.27 -15.62
CA VAL A 381 18.39 -0.20 -15.80
C VAL A 381 19.60 -0.84 -15.15
N ALA A 382 20.79 -0.30 -15.42
CA ALA A 382 22.02 -0.74 -14.80
C ALA A 382 21.96 -0.66 -13.26
N ALA A 383 21.28 0.35 -12.70
CA ALA A 383 21.12 0.49 -11.26
C ALA A 383 20.37 -0.69 -10.62
N PHE A 384 19.22 -1.12 -11.16
CA PHE A 384 18.50 -2.25 -10.56
C PHE A 384 19.18 -3.61 -10.85
N ILE A 385 19.85 -3.76 -11.99
CA ILE A 385 20.73 -4.92 -12.24
C ILE A 385 21.85 -4.96 -11.20
N GLY A 386 22.48 -3.81 -10.93
CA GLY A 386 23.53 -3.66 -9.93
C GLY A 386 23.07 -3.97 -8.51
N ILE A 387 21.87 -3.51 -8.12
CA ILE A 387 21.28 -3.87 -6.82
C ILE A 387 21.08 -5.38 -6.71
N CYS A 388 20.51 -6.03 -7.74
CA CYS A 388 20.34 -7.48 -7.76
C CYS A 388 21.69 -8.19 -7.61
N PHE A 389 22.71 -7.79 -8.38
CA PHE A 389 24.04 -8.40 -8.33
C PHE A 389 24.71 -8.21 -6.96
N ALA A 390 24.63 -7.01 -6.38
CA ALA A 390 25.12 -6.74 -5.03
C ALA A 390 24.44 -7.64 -3.99
N TYR A 391 23.12 -7.87 -4.12
CA TYR A 391 22.40 -8.79 -3.26
C TYR A 391 22.91 -10.23 -3.39
N GLN A 392 23.14 -10.72 -4.61
CA GLN A 392 23.67 -12.06 -4.82
C GLN A 392 25.06 -12.22 -4.20
N ILE A 393 25.93 -11.22 -4.30
CA ILE A 393 27.26 -11.24 -3.69
C ILE A 393 27.16 -11.23 -2.16
N ILE A 394 26.35 -10.34 -1.59
CA ILE A 394 26.26 -10.14 -0.14
C ILE A 394 25.57 -11.32 0.55
N ASP A 395 24.51 -11.86 -0.04
CA ASP A 395 23.75 -12.95 0.55
C ASP A 395 24.24 -14.36 0.17
N GLY A 396 25.10 -14.45 -0.85
CA GLY A 396 25.67 -15.71 -1.38
C GLY A 396 24.69 -16.59 -2.15
N LEU A 397 23.40 -16.25 -2.20
CA LEU A 397 22.31 -17.04 -2.80
C LEU A 397 21.10 -16.16 -3.19
N ASP A 398 20.25 -16.66 -4.09
CA ASP A 398 18.97 -16.03 -4.44
C ASP A 398 17.90 -16.32 -3.37
N ARG A 399 17.93 -15.54 -2.29
CA ARG A 399 17.01 -15.70 -1.16
C ARG A 399 15.53 -15.47 -1.51
N VAL A 400 15.23 -14.79 -2.61
CA VAL A 400 13.86 -14.64 -3.10
C VAL A 400 13.39 -15.97 -3.67
N LYS A 401 14.21 -16.63 -4.49
CA LYS A 401 13.92 -17.97 -5.03
C LYS A 401 13.76 -19.00 -3.92
N ASP A 402 14.68 -19.01 -2.96
CA ASP A 402 14.62 -19.93 -1.81
C ASP A 402 13.36 -19.70 -0.97
N GLY A 403 13.01 -18.43 -0.73
CA GLY A 403 11.80 -18.10 0.03
C GLY A 403 10.52 -18.42 -0.72
N TYR A 404 10.51 -18.32 -2.05
CA TYR A 404 9.38 -18.75 -2.88
C TYR A 404 9.17 -20.27 -2.78
N GLN A 405 10.23 -21.07 -2.87
CA GLN A 405 10.15 -22.53 -2.72
C GLN A 405 9.61 -22.97 -1.34
N ARG A 406 9.78 -22.12 -0.32
CA ARG A 406 9.20 -22.31 1.02
C ARG A 406 7.80 -21.71 1.20
N ASN A 407 7.13 -21.30 0.11
CA ASN A 407 5.81 -20.66 0.12
C ASN A 407 5.73 -19.39 0.99
N THR A 408 6.81 -18.60 1.04
CA THR A 408 6.86 -17.37 1.84
C THR A 408 6.64 -16.10 1.02
N LEU A 409 6.42 -16.17 -0.29
CA LEU A 409 6.14 -15.01 -1.13
C LEU A 409 4.66 -14.62 -1.02
N VAL A 410 4.37 -13.49 -0.38
CA VAL A 410 3.00 -12.99 -0.19
C VAL A 410 2.65 -11.97 -1.27
N PHE A 411 1.88 -12.41 -2.27
CA PHE A 411 1.46 -11.62 -3.44
C PHE A 411 1.01 -10.17 -3.14
N PRO A 412 0.10 -9.91 -2.18
CA PRO A 412 -0.36 -8.55 -1.88
C PRO A 412 0.77 -7.58 -1.48
N ASN A 413 1.93 -8.09 -1.06
CA ASN A 413 3.10 -7.27 -0.72
C ASN A 413 3.96 -6.91 -1.94
N THR A 414 3.75 -7.59 -3.08
CA THR A 414 4.58 -7.53 -4.27
C THR A 414 3.73 -7.52 -5.55
N VAL A 415 2.64 -6.76 -5.56
CA VAL A 415 1.62 -6.81 -6.64
C VAL A 415 2.21 -6.49 -8.02
N GLY A 416 3.19 -5.59 -8.10
CA GLY A 416 3.86 -5.17 -9.33
C GLY A 416 4.77 -6.22 -9.98
N ILE A 417 5.11 -7.32 -9.30
CA ILE A 417 5.87 -8.45 -9.88
C ILE A 417 5.01 -9.68 -10.16
N ASP A 418 3.75 -9.70 -9.75
CA ASP A 418 2.93 -10.90 -9.75
C ASP A 418 2.68 -11.48 -11.14
N ALA A 419 2.27 -10.65 -12.08
CA ALA A 419 2.11 -11.08 -13.48
C ALA A 419 3.43 -11.67 -14.03
N MET A 420 4.58 -11.11 -13.63
CA MET A 420 5.88 -11.62 -14.04
C MET A 420 6.23 -12.96 -13.36
N SER A 421 5.80 -13.18 -12.12
CA SER A 421 5.97 -14.44 -11.39
C SER A 421 5.26 -15.63 -12.04
N LYS A 422 4.33 -15.37 -12.94
CA LYS A 422 3.63 -16.38 -13.76
C LYS A 422 4.38 -16.68 -15.06
N LEU A 423 5.25 -15.78 -15.51
CA LEU A 423 5.99 -15.92 -16.77
C LEU A 423 7.39 -16.48 -16.57
N VAL A 424 8.00 -16.23 -15.41
CA VAL A 424 9.35 -16.70 -15.08
C VAL A 424 9.35 -17.34 -13.70
N SER A 425 10.25 -18.32 -13.48
CA SER A 425 10.48 -18.89 -12.15
C SER A 425 10.75 -17.76 -11.15
N PRO A 426 9.98 -17.64 -10.06
CA PRO A 426 10.17 -16.58 -9.08
C PRO A 426 11.56 -16.62 -8.45
N GLY A 427 12.26 -15.50 -8.51
CA GLY A 427 13.65 -15.36 -8.08
C GLY A 427 14.12 -13.95 -8.35
N PHE A 428 15.08 -13.48 -7.57
CA PHE A 428 15.58 -12.12 -7.68
C PHE A 428 16.29 -11.91 -9.04
N VAL A 429 17.09 -12.89 -9.45
CA VAL A 429 17.84 -12.83 -10.72
C VAL A 429 16.89 -12.96 -11.91
N SER A 430 15.97 -13.93 -11.89
CA SER A 430 15.01 -14.14 -12.98
C SER A 430 14.08 -12.95 -13.16
N PHE A 431 13.58 -12.34 -12.08
CA PHE A 431 12.81 -11.10 -12.16
C PHE A 431 13.64 -9.96 -12.75
N THR A 432 14.88 -9.80 -12.30
CA THR A 432 15.77 -8.74 -12.80
C THR A 432 16.01 -8.86 -14.30
N ILE A 433 16.29 -10.07 -14.80
CA ILE A 433 16.46 -10.35 -16.22
C ILE A 433 15.17 -10.02 -16.98
N ALA A 434 14.01 -10.48 -16.50
CA ALA A 434 12.75 -10.26 -17.17
C ALA A 434 12.38 -8.76 -17.26
N PHE A 435 12.53 -8.01 -16.16
CA PHE A 435 12.28 -6.56 -16.16
C PHE A 435 13.34 -5.79 -16.97
N ALA A 436 14.59 -6.23 -17.02
CA ALA A 436 15.60 -5.65 -17.90
C ALA A 436 15.25 -5.84 -19.38
N LEU A 437 14.74 -7.02 -19.77
CA LEU A 437 14.26 -7.28 -21.14
C LEU A 437 13.06 -6.38 -21.49
N VAL A 438 12.06 -6.28 -20.60
CA VAL A 438 10.92 -5.36 -20.78
C VAL A 438 11.40 -3.92 -20.94
N SER A 439 12.33 -3.47 -20.09
CA SER A 439 12.91 -2.13 -20.18
C SER A 439 13.69 -1.91 -21.48
N ALA A 440 14.43 -2.91 -21.96
CA ALA A 440 15.18 -2.82 -23.22
C ALA A 440 14.21 -2.69 -24.42
N VAL A 441 13.14 -3.48 -24.44
CA VAL A 441 12.09 -3.36 -25.47
C VAL A 441 11.44 -1.97 -25.43
N LEU A 442 11.05 -1.49 -24.25
CA LEU A 442 10.46 -0.16 -24.10
C LEU A 442 11.42 0.95 -24.52
N TYR A 443 12.70 0.83 -24.20
CA TYR A 443 13.74 1.77 -24.61
C TYR A 443 13.93 1.78 -26.14
N VAL A 444 13.97 0.62 -26.80
CA VAL A 444 14.05 0.51 -28.26
C VAL A 444 12.81 1.09 -28.94
N VAL A 445 11.61 0.82 -28.41
CA VAL A 445 10.37 1.44 -28.89
C VAL A 445 10.43 2.95 -28.68
N TYR A 446 10.96 3.42 -27.56
CA TYR A 446 11.10 4.85 -27.27
C TYR A 446 12.05 5.55 -28.24
N LEU A 447 13.18 4.93 -28.58
CA LEU A 447 14.13 5.44 -29.58
C LEU A 447 13.49 5.63 -30.95
N LYS A 448 12.67 4.67 -31.39
CA LYS A 448 12.03 4.72 -32.71
C LYS A 448 10.76 5.58 -32.73
N ARG A 449 9.96 5.49 -31.67
CA ARG A 449 8.61 6.05 -31.55
C ARG A 449 8.28 6.35 -30.08
N ALA A 450 8.87 7.42 -29.56
CA ALA A 450 8.80 7.81 -28.15
C ALA A 450 7.41 7.71 -27.51
N SER A 451 6.36 8.16 -28.20
CA SER A 451 5.00 8.15 -27.66
C SER A 451 4.34 6.77 -27.62
N TRP A 452 4.83 5.80 -28.40
CA TRP A 452 4.35 4.41 -28.36
C TRP A 452 4.92 3.61 -27.19
N ALA A 453 6.06 4.00 -26.61
CA ALA A 453 6.64 3.30 -25.47
C ALA A 453 5.71 3.35 -24.25
N LEU A 454 5.12 4.53 -23.97
CA LEU A 454 4.13 4.69 -22.90
C LEU A 454 2.86 3.89 -23.17
N ALA A 455 2.45 3.80 -24.44
CA ALA A 455 1.28 3.03 -24.80
C ALA A 455 1.51 1.52 -24.60
N LEU A 456 2.67 1.01 -25.02
CA LEU A 456 3.06 -0.38 -24.80
C LEU A 456 3.17 -0.69 -23.30
N LEU A 457 3.80 0.17 -22.51
CA LEU A 457 3.88 -0.01 -21.06
C LEU A 457 2.49 -0.08 -20.42
N ALA A 458 1.58 0.84 -20.77
CA ALA A 458 0.22 0.82 -20.24
C ALA A 458 -0.55 -0.46 -20.60
N LEU A 459 -0.39 -0.97 -21.83
CA LEU A 459 -1.02 -2.23 -22.24
C LEU A 459 -0.46 -3.43 -21.47
N LEU A 460 0.87 -3.50 -21.29
CA LEU A 460 1.51 -4.55 -20.50
C LEU A 460 1.03 -4.53 -19.03
N LEU A 461 0.91 -3.34 -18.44
CA LEU A 461 0.41 -3.17 -17.07
C LEU A 461 -1.08 -3.49 -16.95
N ALA A 462 -1.89 -3.14 -17.96
CA ALA A 462 -3.31 -3.47 -18.01
C ALA A 462 -3.52 -4.99 -18.06
N VAL A 463 -2.82 -5.68 -18.96
CA VAL A 463 -2.83 -7.14 -19.04
C VAL A 463 -2.34 -7.73 -17.73
N GLY A 464 -1.20 -7.26 -17.20
CA GLY A 464 -0.66 -7.72 -15.94
C GLY A 464 -1.63 -7.56 -14.77
N SER A 465 -2.33 -6.42 -14.68
CA SER A 465 -3.32 -6.16 -13.62
C SER A 465 -4.52 -7.09 -13.72
N ILE A 466 -5.05 -7.34 -14.93
CA ILE A 466 -6.14 -8.29 -15.15
C ILE A 466 -5.70 -9.69 -14.75
N THR A 467 -4.54 -10.15 -15.23
CA THR A 467 -3.96 -11.45 -14.90
C THR A 467 -3.74 -11.60 -13.39
N SER A 468 -3.18 -10.58 -12.72
CA SER A 468 -2.97 -10.60 -11.27
C SER A 468 -4.27 -10.70 -10.47
N ALA A 469 -5.28 -9.91 -10.85
CA ALA A 469 -6.59 -10.01 -10.20
C ALA A 469 -7.29 -11.36 -10.51
N GLN A 470 -7.13 -11.90 -11.71
CA GLN A 470 -7.74 -13.17 -12.10
C GLN A 470 -7.13 -14.37 -11.40
N ASP A 471 -5.80 -14.52 -11.38
CA ASP A 471 -5.20 -15.78 -10.89
C ASP A 471 -4.66 -15.67 -9.45
N SER A 472 -4.46 -14.46 -8.92
CA SER A 472 -3.88 -14.28 -7.58
C SER A 472 -4.88 -13.76 -6.55
N LEU A 473 -5.90 -13.01 -6.97
CA LEU A 473 -6.91 -12.44 -6.07
C LEU A 473 -8.19 -13.28 -6.02
N LEU A 474 -8.83 -13.57 -7.16
CA LEU A 474 -10.09 -14.32 -7.19
C LEU A 474 -10.03 -15.69 -6.49
N PRO A 475 -9.00 -16.54 -6.73
CA PRO A 475 -8.93 -17.86 -6.09
C PRO A 475 -8.80 -17.78 -4.57
N ARG A 476 -8.38 -16.63 -4.02
CA ARG A 476 -8.32 -16.45 -2.57
C ARG A 476 -9.69 -16.32 -1.92
N GLY A 477 -10.69 -15.87 -2.68
CA GLY A 477 -12.08 -15.88 -2.24
C GLY A 477 -12.58 -17.30 -1.97
N ASP A 478 -12.08 -18.29 -2.72
CA ASP A 478 -12.49 -19.69 -2.56
C ASP A 478 -12.04 -20.28 -1.21
N TYR A 479 -10.87 -19.87 -0.68
CA TYR A 479 -10.44 -20.27 0.68
C TYR A 479 -11.37 -19.74 1.77
N LEU A 480 -11.87 -18.51 1.61
CA LEU A 480 -12.85 -17.97 2.53
C LEU A 480 -14.17 -18.75 2.41
N GLU A 481 -14.63 -19.05 1.20
CA GLU A 481 -15.84 -19.85 0.98
C GLU A 481 -15.74 -21.25 1.60
N ALA A 482 -14.55 -21.86 1.55
CA ALA A 482 -14.28 -23.15 2.19
C ALA A 482 -14.32 -23.13 3.73
N ALA A 483 -14.21 -21.95 4.35
CA ALA A 483 -14.41 -21.77 5.80
C ALA A 483 -15.89 -21.54 6.13
N GLY A 484 -16.32 -21.87 7.35
CA GLY A 484 -17.65 -21.57 7.86
C GLY A 484 -18.71 -22.61 7.50
N SER A 485 -18.33 -23.87 7.24
CA SER A 485 -19.28 -24.99 7.20
C SER A 485 -19.98 -25.20 8.54
N SER A 486 -19.35 -24.78 9.64
CA SER A 486 -19.93 -24.80 10.99
C SER A 486 -20.84 -23.60 11.30
N ARG A 487 -21.04 -22.67 10.35
CA ARG A 487 -21.73 -21.39 10.58
C ARG A 487 -23.13 -21.55 11.14
N GLU A 488 -23.92 -22.48 10.64
CA GLU A 488 -25.30 -22.68 11.10
C GLU A 488 -25.36 -23.09 12.57
N VAL A 489 -24.39 -23.89 13.02
CA VAL A 489 -24.27 -24.32 14.43
C VAL A 489 -23.70 -23.20 15.31
N ALA A 490 -22.73 -22.46 14.79
CA ALA A 490 -22.05 -21.39 15.52
C ALA A 490 -22.89 -20.09 15.63
N LEU A 491 -23.97 -19.94 14.85
CA LEU A 491 -24.87 -18.78 14.86
C LEU A 491 -26.25 -19.10 15.46
N MET A 492 -26.36 -20.15 16.28
CA MET A 492 -27.59 -20.42 17.01
C MET A 492 -28.01 -19.20 17.87
N PRO A 493 -29.31 -18.95 18.08
CA PRO A 493 -29.75 -17.84 18.92
C PRO A 493 -29.18 -17.93 20.34
N GLY A 494 -28.60 -16.83 20.82
CA GLY A 494 -28.01 -16.75 22.17
C GLY A 494 -26.49 -16.93 22.21
N VAL A 495 -25.87 -17.39 21.12
CA VAL A 495 -24.40 -17.44 21.01
C VAL A 495 -23.83 -16.03 20.95
N GLU A 496 -23.07 -15.63 21.95
CA GLU A 496 -22.33 -14.35 21.93
C GLU A 496 -20.82 -14.55 21.77
N GLU A 497 -20.30 -15.72 22.15
CA GLU A 497 -18.87 -15.98 22.25
C GLU A 497 -18.53 -17.45 22.05
N ILE A 498 -17.47 -17.73 21.28
CA ILE A 498 -16.94 -19.07 21.01
C ILE A 498 -15.43 -19.05 21.24
N GLY A 499 -14.89 -20.09 21.89
CA GLY A 499 -13.45 -20.23 22.05
C GLY A 499 -12.74 -20.63 20.76
N PHE A 500 -11.49 -20.22 20.57
CA PHE A 500 -10.65 -20.66 19.46
C PHE A 500 -9.27 -21.05 19.98
N ASP A 501 -8.91 -22.33 19.80
CA ASP A 501 -7.66 -22.89 20.29
C ASP A 501 -6.43 -22.40 19.51
N LYS A 502 -5.46 -21.84 20.23
CA LYS A 502 -4.26 -21.11 19.76
C LYS A 502 -3.20 -21.96 19.05
N GLY A 503 -3.44 -23.25 18.79
CA GLY A 503 -2.46 -24.21 18.26
C GLY A 503 -1.56 -23.75 17.09
N ILE A 504 -1.97 -22.78 16.27
CA ILE A 504 -1.15 -22.13 15.24
C ILE A 504 -1.14 -20.60 15.41
N SER A 505 0.05 -20.00 15.42
CA SER A 505 0.22 -18.54 15.42
C SER A 505 -0.23 -17.91 14.09
N ASN A 506 -1.03 -16.84 14.15
CA ASN A 506 -1.68 -16.19 12.98
C ASN A 506 -2.49 -17.16 12.11
N ASP A 507 -3.28 -18.03 12.75
CA ASP A 507 -4.16 -18.97 12.06
C ASP A 507 -5.12 -18.24 11.10
N ALA A 508 -5.06 -18.57 9.81
CA ALA A 508 -5.92 -17.97 8.78
C ALA A 508 -7.40 -18.23 9.06
N LEU A 509 -7.74 -19.43 9.54
CA LEU A 509 -9.12 -19.82 9.82
C LEU A 509 -9.73 -18.92 10.89
N TYR A 510 -8.97 -18.53 11.92
CA TYR A 510 -9.46 -17.64 12.97
C TYR A 510 -10.05 -16.36 12.37
N TYR A 511 -9.34 -15.73 11.43
CA TYR A 511 -9.79 -14.48 10.81
C TYR A 511 -10.98 -14.69 9.86
N PHE A 512 -11.00 -15.81 9.13
CA PHE A 512 -12.12 -16.15 8.25
C PHE A 512 -13.40 -16.44 9.04
N LEU A 513 -13.32 -17.21 10.11
CA LEU A 513 -14.44 -17.48 11.01
C LEU A 513 -14.87 -16.22 11.75
N ARG A 514 -13.93 -15.40 12.24
CA ARG A 514 -14.27 -14.10 12.84
C ARG A 514 -15.07 -13.20 11.91
N TYR A 515 -14.72 -13.18 10.63
CA TYR A 515 -15.50 -12.45 9.62
C TYR A 515 -16.88 -13.08 9.38
N LYS A 516 -16.95 -14.41 9.21
CA LYS A 516 -18.19 -15.12 8.87
C LYS A 516 -19.20 -15.23 10.01
N LEU A 517 -18.72 -15.25 11.26
CA LEU A 517 -19.52 -15.44 12.46
C LEU A 517 -19.87 -14.13 13.17
N HIS A 518 -19.34 -12.99 12.73
CA HIS A 518 -19.67 -11.69 13.31
C HIS A 518 -21.21 -11.47 13.35
N PRO A 519 -21.80 -11.07 14.50
CA PRO A 519 -21.15 -10.45 15.66
C PRO A 519 -20.66 -11.42 16.75
N VAL A 520 -20.73 -12.74 16.57
CA VAL A 520 -20.20 -13.70 17.55
C VAL A 520 -18.70 -13.47 17.74
N ARG A 521 -18.29 -13.34 19.00
CA ARG A 521 -16.89 -13.11 19.37
C ARG A 521 -16.14 -14.44 19.35
N LEU A 522 -14.98 -14.48 18.71
CA LEU A 522 -14.08 -15.63 18.82
C LEU A 522 -12.90 -15.23 19.68
N THR A 523 -12.79 -15.86 20.85
CA THR A 523 -11.73 -15.55 21.81
C THR A 523 -10.61 -16.57 21.69
N TYR A 524 -9.41 -16.05 21.47
CA TYR A 524 -8.24 -16.84 21.12
C TYR A 524 -7.41 -17.19 22.37
N PHE A 525 -7.41 -18.46 22.78
CA PHE A 525 -6.71 -18.95 23.97
C PHE A 525 -6.19 -20.38 23.78
N ASP A 526 -5.40 -20.88 24.72
CA ASP A 526 -4.92 -22.26 24.72
C ASP A 526 -5.96 -23.16 25.39
N ALA A 527 -6.53 -24.11 24.65
CA ALA A 527 -7.54 -25.04 25.15
C ALA A 527 -7.05 -26.49 25.21
N SER A 528 -5.90 -26.79 24.59
CA SER A 528 -5.48 -28.17 24.31
C SER A 528 -4.16 -28.59 24.96
N THR A 529 -3.40 -27.66 25.56
CA THR A 529 -2.20 -28.05 26.32
C THR A 529 -2.54 -28.52 27.74
N PRO A 530 -1.68 -29.31 28.40
CA PRO A 530 -1.94 -29.82 29.75
C PRO A 530 -2.16 -28.75 30.83
N ASN A 531 -1.71 -27.51 30.57
CA ASN A 531 -1.84 -26.38 31.50
C ASN A 531 -2.94 -25.39 31.05
N ALA A 532 -3.71 -25.75 30.02
CA ALA A 532 -4.83 -24.94 29.56
C ALA A 532 -5.93 -24.90 30.63
N VAL A 533 -6.46 -23.71 30.89
CA VAL A 533 -7.62 -23.49 31.77
C VAL A 533 -8.74 -22.96 30.90
N ILE A 534 -9.84 -23.70 30.82
CA ILE A 534 -10.97 -23.35 29.96
C ILE A 534 -12.08 -22.79 30.85
N ASP A 535 -12.40 -21.52 30.66
CA ASP A 535 -13.51 -20.89 31.38
C ASP A 535 -14.82 -21.69 31.16
N ALA A 536 -15.55 -21.93 32.25
CA ALA A 536 -16.79 -22.69 32.24
C ALA A 536 -17.88 -22.03 31.35
N SER A 537 -17.77 -20.73 31.09
CA SER A 537 -18.65 -19.98 30.20
C SER A 537 -18.53 -20.39 28.72
N TYR A 538 -17.41 -20.97 28.28
CA TYR A 538 -17.29 -21.45 26.91
C TYR A 538 -18.06 -22.76 26.72
N VAL A 539 -19.18 -22.69 26.01
CA VAL A 539 -19.97 -23.87 25.63
C VAL A 539 -19.43 -24.52 24.36
N CYS A 540 -18.86 -23.72 23.45
CA CYS A 540 -18.28 -24.18 22.20
C CYS A 540 -16.87 -23.65 21.96
N ILE A 541 -16.03 -24.49 21.33
CA ILE A 541 -14.62 -24.18 21.04
C ILE A 541 -14.23 -24.74 19.67
N TYR A 542 -13.62 -23.91 18.82
CA TYR A 542 -12.89 -24.39 17.65
C TYR A 542 -11.54 -24.97 18.06
N GLY A 543 -11.32 -26.25 17.79
CA GLY A 543 -10.11 -26.98 18.15
C GLY A 543 -9.64 -27.93 17.05
N TRP A 544 -8.65 -28.76 17.38
CA TRP A 544 -8.15 -29.82 16.51
C TRP A 544 -8.79 -31.15 16.90
N ARG A 545 -9.13 -31.98 15.91
CA ARG A 545 -9.70 -33.31 16.18
C ARG A 545 -8.75 -34.16 17.03
N GLU A 546 -7.45 -34.10 16.71
CA GLU A 546 -6.40 -34.88 17.35
C GLU A 546 -5.97 -34.30 18.70
N ARG A 547 -6.43 -33.09 19.04
CA ARG A 547 -6.12 -32.39 20.30
C ARG A 547 -7.40 -31.73 20.84
N PRO A 548 -8.35 -32.52 21.36
CA PRO A 548 -9.57 -31.98 21.91
C PRO A 548 -9.27 -31.10 23.14
N PRO A 549 -10.20 -30.23 23.56
CA PRO A 549 -10.03 -29.43 24.76
C PRO A 549 -9.81 -30.32 26.00
N ILE A 550 -8.86 -29.94 26.87
CA ILE A 550 -8.36 -30.84 27.93
C ILE A 550 -9.31 -30.97 29.14
N GLU A 551 -10.16 -29.97 29.38
CA GLU A 551 -11.07 -29.92 30.54
C GLU A 551 -12.53 -30.16 30.12
N GLY A 552 -13.15 -31.19 30.71
CA GLY A 552 -14.57 -31.51 30.50
C GLY A 552 -14.84 -32.52 29.38
N SER A 553 -16.12 -32.84 29.18
CA SER A 553 -16.56 -33.72 28.10
C SER A 553 -17.05 -32.91 26.91
N TRP A 554 -16.50 -33.19 25.73
CA TRP A 554 -16.77 -32.47 24.49
C TRP A 554 -17.19 -33.43 23.38
N GLU A 555 -18.12 -32.99 22.55
CA GLU A 555 -18.53 -33.67 21.32
C GLU A 555 -18.27 -32.77 20.11
N ILE A 556 -17.97 -33.40 18.96
CA ILE A 556 -17.80 -32.68 17.70
C ILE A 556 -19.18 -32.47 17.09
N VAL A 557 -19.57 -31.21 16.89
CA VAL A 557 -20.89 -30.85 16.33
C VAL A 557 -20.83 -30.31 14.91
N ALA A 558 -19.65 -29.84 14.49
CA ALA A 558 -19.41 -29.42 13.12
C ALA A 558 -17.91 -29.50 12.78
N GLU A 559 -17.61 -29.50 11.48
CA GLU A 559 -16.24 -29.56 10.95
C GLU A 559 -15.95 -28.38 10.05
N GLU A 560 -14.67 -28.01 9.95
CA GLU A 560 -14.09 -27.08 8.99
C GLU A 560 -13.09 -27.85 8.11
N PRO A 561 -13.58 -28.62 7.11
CA PRO A 561 -12.78 -29.64 6.42
C PRO A 561 -11.58 -29.07 5.67
N GLY A 562 -11.66 -27.82 5.20
CA GLY A 562 -10.54 -27.13 4.54
C GLY A 562 -9.37 -26.78 5.47
N PHE A 563 -9.55 -26.87 6.78
CA PHE A 563 -8.60 -26.35 7.78
C PHE A 563 -8.27 -27.35 8.89
N GLN A 564 -8.76 -28.60 8.80
CA GLN A 564 -8.54 -29.65 9.81
C GLN A 564 -8.97 -29.23 11.23
N ARG A 565 -9.97 -28.36 11.31
CA ARG A 565 -10.51 -27.82 12.56
C ARG A 565 -11.93 -28.33 12.74
N VAL A 566 -12.34 -28.45 14.00
CA VAL A 566 -13.69 -28.89 14.37
C VAL A 566 -14.27 -27.98 15.42
N LEU A 567 -15.59 -27.85 15.42
CA LEU A 567 -16.33 -27.16 16.47
C LEU A 567 -16.72 -28.20 17.53
N PHE A 568 -16.12 -28.07 18.71
CA PHE A 568 -16.49 -28.82 19.90
C PHE A 568 -17.63 -28.11 20.62
N ARG A 569 -18.56 -28.89 21.17
CA ARG A 569 -19.60 -28.44 22.11
C ARG A 569 -19.49 -29.25 23.40
N ARG A 570 -19.70 -28.62 24.56
CA ARG A 570 -19.77 -29.35 25.84
C ARG A 570 -20.93 -30.36 25.81
N VAL A 571 -20.65 -31.58 26.26
CA VAL A 571 -21.67 -32.65 26.34
C VAL A 571 -22.78 -32.21 27.30
N GLY A 572 -24.03 -32.36 26.87
CA GLY A 572 -25.22 -31.96 27.62
C GLY A 572 -25.74 -30.55 27.27
N SER A 573 -24.98 -29.76 26.53
CA SER A 573 -25.46 -28.49 25.99
C SER A 573 -26.23 -28.71 24.68
N THR A 574 -27.35 -28.02 24.51
CA THR A 574 -28.17 -28.10 23.28
C THR A 574 -27.75 -27.10 22.21
N HIS A 575 -26.98 -26.08 22.59
CA HIS A 575 -26.56 -24.95 21.77
C HIS A 575 -25.08 -24.65 22.03
N CYS A 576 -24.47 -23.93 21.09
CA CYS A 576 -23.41 -23.00 21.43
C CYS A 576 -24.08 -21.73 21.98
#